data_AF-A0A3B8Y7N8-F1
#
_entry.id   AF-A0A3B8Y7N8-F1
#
_cell.length_a   1.000
_cell.length_b   1.000
_cell.length_c   1.000
_cell.angle_alpha   90.00
_cell.angle_beta   90.00
_cell.angle_gamma   90.00
#
_symmetry.space_group_name_H-M   'P 1'
#
loop_
_entity.id
_entity.type
_entity.pdbx_description
1 polymer ?
#
loop_
_entity_poly.entity_id
_entity_poly.type
_entity_poly.pdbx_seq_one_letter_code
_entity_poly.pdbx_strand_id
1 'polypeptide(L)'
;MTYYDLKIIWQDDRYKGKYRELLELMKRFKLCYELPNQTYIAPQLLNTNAPEYEWNDNQNLQLRYQYEFMPKGIISRFIVEMHRYIEETKVWRSGVILNHNNTRAKVIETYDSKEILINLFGNSKRDLLTMIATRLDEIHASYNRLKVQKLIPCNCQNCQNFQLTKQQEKIHFYSIEKLKERLANQKFTIECQNPPYDDINIYSLIDGTIGREQFNSSNQDKYTFIIGDKMTTNQIHSGDGDNVAGNKQTNTFNSPVGIGGTQGNIQIKDNATVAGVNNKYSSEELNQITQSITELINYLETNNNITKIIEKINTIKTNQPQLNNAEIIEVAIQNNPTLKQRLLSASSTTIIETIKAFLPPVGVAIEAIKAYNNPR
;
A
#
# COMPACT_ATOMS: atom_id res chain seq x y z
N MET A 1 19.67 -31.26 -1.74
CA MET A 1 19.83 -32.49 -0.94
C MET A 1 18.83 -33.54 -1.43
N THR A 2 19.30 -34.70 -1.88
CA THR A 2 18.48 -35.89 -2.13
C THR A 2 18.38 -36.77 -0.88
N TYR A 3 17.53 -37.81 -0.87
CA TYR A 3 17.54 -38.82 0.19
C TYR A 3 18.86 -39.62 0.28
N TYR A 4 19.64 -39.68 -0.81
CA TYR A 4 20.98 -40.29 -0.78
C TYR A 4 21.97 -39.40 -0.01
N ASP A 5 21.92 -38.08 -0.23
CA ASP A 5 22.79 -37.10 0.44
C ASP A 5 22.60 -37.15 1.97
N LEU A 6 21.37 -37.38 2.46
CA LEU A 6 21.07 -37.53 3.88
C LEU A 6 21.83 -38.70 4.54
N LYS A 7 22.08 -39.79 3.80
CA LYS A 7 22.87 -40.94 4.29
C LYS A 7 24.36 -40.60 4.41
N ILE A 8 24.85 -39.65 3.59
CA ILE A 8 26.24 -39.17 3.63
C ILE A 8 26.40 -38.18 4.80
N ILE A 9 25.47 -37.21 4.90
CA ILE A 9 25.45 -36.19 5.97
C ILE A 9 25.34 -36.83 7.36
N TRP A 10 24.53 -37.90 7.49
CA TRP A 10 24.29 -38.61 8.74
C TRP A 10 24.84 -40.04 8.74
N GLN A 11 26.05 -40.23 8.19
CA GLN A 11 26.74 -41.53 8.07
C GLN A 11 27.08 -42.24 9.40
N ASP A 12 26.99 -41.55 10.54
CA ASP A 12 27.23 -42.10 11.88
C ASP A 12 26.08 -43.03 12.30
N ASP A 13 26.41 -44.25 12.76
CA ASP A 13 25.43 -45.30 13.11
C ASP A 13 24.35 -44.82 14.10
N ARG A 14 24.61 -43.80 14.92
CA ARG A 14 23.62 -43.22 15.86
C ARG A 14 22.42 -42.58 15.15
N TYR A 15 22.54 -42.21 13.88
CA TYR A 15 21.47 -41.65 13.05
C TYR A 15 20.85 -42.66 12.07
N LYS A 16 21.38 -43.88 12.01
CA LYS A 16 20.92 -44.94 11.10
C LYS A 16 19.43 -45.22 11.29
N GLY A 17 18.67 -45.10 10.19
CA GLY A 17 17.23 -45.27 10.19
C GLY A 17 16.43 -44.06 10.71
N LYS A 18 17.07 -42.99 11.20
CA LYS A 18 16.41 -41.77 11.73
C LYS A 18 16.34 -40.61 10.73
N TYR A 19 16.69 -40.86 9.47
CA TYR A 19 16.89 -39.82 8.46
C TYR A 19 15.59 -39.07 8.12
N ARG A 20 14.43 -39.72 8.24
CA ARG A 20 13.11 -39.10 7.99
C ARG A 20 12.72 -38.19 9.14
N GLU A 21 12.94 -38.64 10.37
CA GLU A 21 12.66 -37.94 11.61
C GLU A 21 13.52 -36.67 11.71
N LEU A 22 14.81 -36.77 11.38
CA LEU A 22 15.72 -35.62 11.31
C LEU A 22 15.32 -34.63 10.21
N LEU A 23 14.86 -35.12 9.05
CA LEU A 23 14.41 -34.28 7.94
C LEU A 23 13.10 -33.54 8.27
N GLU A 24 12.11 -34.22 8.86
CA GLU A 24 10.89 -33.56 9.35
C GLU A 24 11.18 -32.61 10.51
N LEU A 25 12.20 -32.87 11.34
CA LEU A 25 12.67 -31.94 12.36
C LEU A 25 13.28 -30.68 11.72
N MET A 26 14.06 -30.81 10.64
CA MET A 26 14.57 -29.67 9.86
C MET A 26 13.44 -28.87 9.20
N LYS A 27 12.43 -29.54 8.63
CA LYS A 27 11.22 -28.89 8.07
C LYS A 27 10.43 -28.15 9.15
N ARG A 28 10.27 -28.75 10.34
CA ARG A 28 9.59 -28.14 11.50
C ARG A 28 10.31 -26.90 12.03
N PHE A 29 11.65 -26.93 12.12
CA PHE A 29 12.47 -25.79 12.53
C PHE A 29 12.78 -24.78 11.41
N LYS A 30 12.15 -24.92 10.23
CA LYS A 30 12.34 -24.02 9.08
C LYS A 30 13.80 -23.92 8.61
N LEU A 31 14.53 -25.04 8.70
CA LEU A 31 15.93 -25.16 8.25
C LEU A 31 16.05 -25.61 6.78
N CYS A 32 15.00 -26.23 6.24
CA CYS A 32 14.89 -26.60 4.84
C CYS A 32 13.44 -26.54 4.33
N TYR A 33 13.28 -26.50 3.01
CA TYR A 33 12.03 -26.73 2.29
C TYR A 33 12.20 -27.86 1.26
N GLU A 34 11.07 -28.35 0.75
CA GLU A 34 10.96 -29.48 -0.17
C GLU A 34 10.55 -28.98 -1.57
N LEU A 35 11.14 -29.55 -2.61
CA LEU A 35 10.83 -29.28 -4.02
C LEU A 35 9.93 -30.39 -4.61
N PRO A 36 9.19 -30.12 -5.71
CA PRO A 36 8.27 -31.09 -6.32
C PRO A 36 8.90 -32.43 -6.73
N ASN A 37 10.23 -32.47 -6.91
CA ASN A 37 11.00 -33.67 -7.26
C ASN A 37 11.53 -34.45 -6.03
N GLN A 38 10.97 -34.23 -4.83
CA GLN A 38 11.39 -34.85 -3.57
C GLN A 38 12.86 -34.57 -3.19
N THR A 39 13.40 -33.43 -3.64
CA THR A 39 14.69 -32.91 -3.17
C THR A 39 14.51 -31.71 -2.25
N TYR A 40 15.47 -31.47 -1.38
CA TYR A 40 15.37 -30.52 -0.27
C TYR A 40 16.47 -29.46 -0.36
N ILE A 41 16.10 -28.20 -0.12
CA ILE A 41 17.03 -27.08 -0.04
C ILE A 41 17.08 -26.59 1.41
N ALA A 42 18.28 -26.55 1.98
CA ALA A 42 18.59 -25.86 3.23
C ALA A 42 19.38 -24.58 2.90
N PRO A 43 18.81 -23.37 3.01
CA PRO A 43 19.46 -22.15 2.49
C PRO A 43 20.85 -21.86 3.08
N GLN A 44 21.09 -22.24 4.33
CA GLN A 44 22.40 -22.16 4.99
C GLN A 44 23.52 -22.94 4.27
N LEU A 45 23.18 -23.97 3.49
CA LEU A 45 24.13 -24.79 2.72
C LEU A 45 24.32 -24.31 1.27
N LEU A 46 23.57 -23.29 0.82
CA LEU A 46 23.72 -22.72 -0.51
C LEU A 46 25.06 -21.97 -0.64
N ASN A 47 25.43 -21.66 -1.89
CA ASN A 47 26.59 -20.81 -2.21
C ASN A 47 26.42 -19.41 -1.57
N THR A 48 27.53 -18.78 -1.18
CA THR A 48 27.54 -17.35 -0.80
C THR A 48 27.32 -16.44 -2.01
N ASN A 49 27.83 -16.86 -3.17
CA ASN A 49 27.68 -16.11 -4.41
C ASN A 49 26.27 -16.30 -4.94
N ALA A 50 25.65 -15.21 -5.38
CA ALA A 50 24.38 -15.27 -6.07
C ALA A 50 24.51 -15.99 -7.43
N PRO A 51 23.47 -16.69 -7.90
CA PRO A 51 23.42 -17.18 -9.28
C PRO A 51 23.28 -15.99 -10.24
N GLU A 52 23.44 -16.25 -11.53
CA GLU A 52 23.16 -15.26 -12.58
C GLU A 52 21.65 -14.97 -12.66
N TYR A 53 21.30 -13.68 -12.68
CA TYR A 53 19.93 -13.22 -12.92
C TYR A 53 19.92 -11.82 -13.50
N GLU A 54 19.02 -11.56 -14.44
CA GLU A 54 18.72 -10.20 -14.87
C GLU A 54 17.92 -9.46 -13.79
N TRP A 55 18.24 -8.18 -13.58
CA TRP A 55 17.48 -7.29 -12.70
C TRP A 55 17.37 -5.89 -13.31
N ASN A 56 16.15 -5.36 -13.34
CA ASN A 56 15.89 -3.98 -13.76
C ASN A 56 15.97 -3.07 -12.53
N ASP A 57 16.97 -2.18 -12.47
CA ASP A 57 17.11 -1.24 -11.35
C ASP A 57 16.19 0.00 -11.47
N ASN A 58 15.51 0.21 -12.61
CA ASN A 58 14.60 1.34 -12.82
C ASN A 58 13.27 1.19 -12.04
N GLN A 59 12.75 2.31 -11.52
CA GLN A 59 11.45 2.41 -10.84
C GLN A 59 11.23 1.39 -9.69
N ASN A 60 12.30 0.95 -9.02
CA ASN A 60 12.20 0.01 -7.91
C ASN A 60 11.53 0.65 -6.69
N LEU A 61 10.52 -0.03 -6.17
CA LEU A 61 10.09 0.18 -4.79
C LEU A 61 11.15 -0.45 -3.88
N GLN A 62 11.66 0.30 -2.90
CA GLN A 62 12.70 -0.18 -2.00
C GLN A 62 12.30 -0.01 -0.53
N LEU A 63 12.66 -1.01 0.30
CA LEU A 63 12.52 -1.01 1.75
C LEU A 63 13.76 -1.64 2.37
N ARG A 64 14.30 -1.04 3.44
CA ARG A 64 15.45 -1.58 4.19
C ARG A 64 15.03 -1.93 5.61
N TYR A 65 15.46 -3.09 6.10
CA TYR A 65 15.46 -3.43 7.53
C TYR A 65 16.88 -3.26 8.06
N GLN A 66 17.07 -2.51 9.15
CA GLN A 66 18.37 -2.21 9.75
C GLN A 66 18.42 -2.73 11.19
N TYR A 67 19.46 -3.48 11.56
CA TYR A 67 19.55 -4.13 12.89
C TYR A 67 20.69 -3.57 13.74
N GLU A 68 20.45 -3.41 15.06
CA GLU A 68 21.52 -3.08 16.02
C GLU A 68 22.48 -4.27 16.19
N PHE A 69 21.91 -5.47 16.28
CA PHE A 69 22.55 -6.77 16.20
C PHE A 69 21.72 -7.66 15.26
N MET A 70 22.37 -8.38 14.35
CA MET A 70 21.70 -9.20 13.33
C MET A 70 21.86 -10.69 13.65
N PRO A 71 20.80 -11.38 14.13
CA PRO A 71 20.80 -12.83 14.29
C PRO A 71 21.05 -13.54 12.96
N LYS A 72 21.96 -14.52 12.95
CA LYS A 72 22.17 -15.40 11.79
C LYS A 72 20.90 -16.20 11.51
N GLY A 73 20.60 -16.36 10.22
CA GLY A 73 19.51 -17.22 9.75
C GLY A 73 18.16 -16.53 9.54
N ILE A 74 18.04 -15.22 9.74
CA ILE A 74 16.82 -14.47 9.37
C ILE A 74 16.51 -14.67 7.89
N ILE A 75 17.47 -14.42 6.98
CA ILE A 75 17.27 -14.65 5.55
C ILE A 75 17.03 -16.13 5.21
N SER A 76 17.72 -17.05 5.89
CA SER A 76 17.55 -18.50 5.64
C SER A 76 16.15 -18.99 6.00
N ARG A 77 15.60 -18.54 7.13
CA ARG A 77 14.23 -18.85 7.54
C ARG A 77 13.20 -18.17 6.63
N PHE A 78 13.44 -16.90 6.27
CA PHE A 78 12.60 -16.19 5.30
C PHE A 78 12.52 -16.91 3.96
N ILE A 79 13.66 -17.40 3.43
CA ILE A 79 13.72 -18.21 2.20
C ILE A 79 12.89 -19.51 2.35
N VAL A 80 12.97 -20.20 3.50
CA VAL A 80 12.16 -21.41 3.76
C VAL A 80 10.66 -21.09 3.85
N GLU A 81 10.26 -19.97 4.45
CA GLU A 81 8.85 -19.61 4.59
C GLU A 81 8.26 -19.02 3.29
N MET A 82 9.07 -18.36 2.45
CA MET A 82 8.68 -17.81 1.14
C MET A 82 8.95 -18.73 -0.06
N HIS A 83 9.39 -19.98 0.16
CA HIS A 83 9.91 -20.86 -0.90
C HIS A 83 9.00 -21.03 -2.13
N ARG A 84 7.67 -20.97 -1.94
CA ARG A 84 6.66 -21.10 -3.00
C ARG A 84 6.66 -19.95 -4.02
N TYR A 85 7.33 -18.84 -3.70
CA TYR A 85 7.45 -17.65 -4.55
C TYR A 85 8.86 -17.50 -5.14
N ILE A 86 9.79 -18.44 -4.90
CA ILE A 86 11.15 -18.35 -5.44
C ILE A 86 11.11 -18.51 -6.96
N GLU A 87 11.81 -17.60 -7.65
CA GLU A 87 11.95 -17.67 -9.09
C GLU A 87 12.96 -18.75 -9.48
N GLU A 88 12.46 -19.94 -9.81
CA GLU A 88 13.24 -21.08 -10.28
C GLU A 88 14.32 -21.51 -9.26
N THR A 89 15.60 -21.29 -9.56
CA THR A 89 16.76 -21.59 -8.72
C THR A 89 17.47 -20.32 -8.23
N LYS A 90 16.85 -19.14 -8.34
CA LYS A 90 17.45 -17.83 -8.04
C LYS A 90 17.49 -17.53 -6.53
N VAL A 91 18.17 -18.40 -5.80
CA VAL A 91 18.29 -18.39 -4.33
C VAL A 91 19.73 -18.75 -3.93
N TRP A 92 20.27 -18.02 -2.95
CA TRP A 92 21.62 -18.22 -2.41
C TRP A 92 21.63 -17.96 -0.90
N ARG A 93 22.78 -18.13 -0.23
CA ARG A 93 22.86 -18.11 1.24
C ARG A 93 22.40 -16.80 1.86
N SER A 94 22.64 -15.67 1.20
CA SER A 94 22.37 -14.31 1.66
C SER A 94 21.26 -13.60 0.88
N GLY A 95 20.49 -14.30 0.03
CA GLY A 95 19.44 -13.62 -0.73
C GLY A 95 18.65 -14.50 -1.69
N VAL A 96 17.62 -13.90 -2.26
CA VAL A 96 16.63 -14.59 -3.10
C VAL A 96 15.92 -13.63 -4.05
N ILE A 97 15.61 -14.12 -5.24
CA ILE A 97 14.64 -13.51 -6.16
C ILE A 97 13.30 -14.22 -5.99
N LEU A 98 12.27 -13.46 -5.63
CA LEU A 98 10.88 -13.91 -5.56
C LEU A 98 10.09 -13.35 -6.74
N ASN A 99 9.08 -14.09 -7.21
CA ASN A 99 8.15 -13.66 -8.25
C ASN A 99 6.70 -13.99 -7.86
N HIS A 100 5.81 -13.01 -7.96
CA HIS A 100 4.37 -13.15 -7.72
C HIS A 100 3.61 -12.13 -8.58
N ASN A 101 2.58 -12.56 -9.30
CA ASN A 101 1.71 -11.69 -10.10
C ASN A 101 2.47 -10.68 -10.98
N ASN A 102 3.39 -11.17 -11.82
CA ASN A 102 4.26 -10.37 -12.71
C ASN A 102 5.05 -9.27 -11.98
N THR A 103 5.37 -9.50 -10.71
CA THR A 103 6.14 -8.60 -9.84
C THR A 103 7.29 -9.40 -9.23
N ARG A 104 8.52 -8.92 -9.41
CA ARG A 104 9.74 -9.56 -8.92
C ARG A 104 10.26 -8.79 -7.70
N ALA A 105 10.81 -9.51 -6.72
CA ALA A 105 11.44 -8.93 -5.53
C ALA A 105 12.83 -9.53 -5.28
N LYS A 106 13.83 -8.66 -5.15
CA LYS A 106 15.22 -8.96 -4.79
C LYS A 106 15.41 -8.67 -3.32
N VAL A 107 15.53 -9.72 -2.50
CA VAL A 107 15.72 -9.63 -1.03
C VAL A 107 17.13 -10.11 -0.70
N ILE A 108 17.94 -9.24 -0.09
CA ILE A 108 19.37 -9.51 0.19
C ILE A 108 19.71 -9.13 1.64
N GLU A 109 20.34 -10.05 2.35
CA GLU A 109 21.00 -9.87 3.66
C GLU A 109 22.46 -9.45 3.47
N THR A 110 22.85 -8.31 4.05
CA THR A 110 24.24 -7.88 4.12
C THR A 110 24.65 -7.81 5.60
N TYR A 111 25.47 -8.76 6.03
CA TYR A 111 25.78 -8.95 7.46
C TYR A 111 26.67 -7.84 8.02
N ASP A 112 27.59 -7.29 7.23
CA ASP A 112 28.55 -6.27 7.67
C ASP A 112 27.88 -4.91 7.94
N SER A 113 26.96 -4.49 7.06
CA SER A 113 26.08 -3.32 7.29
C SER A 113 24.89 -3.64 8.20
N LYS A 114 24.69 -4.90 8.58
CA LYS A 114 23.55 -5.40 9.38
C LYS A 114 22.21 -4.96 8.78
N GLU A 115 21.96 -5.29 7.53
CA GLU A 115 20.71 -4.93 6.84
C GLU A 115 20.08 -6.11 6.09
N ILE A 116 18.76 -6.02 5.87
CA ILE A 116 18.09 -6.69 4.74
C ILE A 116 17.53 -5.62 3.82
N LEU A 117 17.98 -5.61 2.57
CA LEU A 117 17.50 -4.70 1.53
C LEU A 117 16.52 -5.43 0.60
N ILE A 118 15.34 -4.86 0.42
CA ILE A 118 14.28 -5.35 -0.46
C ILE A 118 14.13 -4.36 -1.61
N ASN A 119 14.15 -4.85 -2.84
CA ASN A 119 13.85 -4.09 -4.06
C ASN A 119 12.76 -4.81 -4.85
N LEU A 120 11.74 -4.10 -5.36
CA LEU A 120 10.68 -4.69 -6.17
C LEU A 120 10.46 -3.96 -7.49
N PHE A 121 10.31 -4.76 -8.56
CA PHE A 121 9.99 -4.34 -9.91
C PHE A 121 8.70 -5.01 -10.41
N GLY A 122 7.89 -4.31 -11.20
CA GLY A 122 6.59 -4.80 -11.70
C GLY A 122 5.41 -3.91 -11.29
N ASN A 123 4.19 -4.45 -11.39
CA ASN A 123 2.95 -3.70 -11.18
C ASN A 123 2.43 -3.78 -9.73
N SER A 124 2.33 -4.99 -9.17
CA SER A 124 1.82 -5.26 -7.81
C SER A 124 2.92 -5.14 -6.74
N LYS A 125 3.77 -4.10 -6.86
CA LYS A 125 4.93 -3.89 -5.96
C LYS A 125 4.54 -3.72 -4.49
N ARG A 126 3.39 -3.10 -4.19
CA ARG A 126 2.92 -2.96 -2.80
C ARG A 126 2.47 -4.30 -2.23
N ASP A 127 1.67 -5.05 -3.00
CA ASP A 127 1.12 -6.35 -2.57
C ASP A 127 2.23 -7.35 -2.22
N LEU A 128 3.25 -7.49 -3.10
CA LEU A 128 4.39 -8.38 -2.84
C LEU A 128 5.31 -7.84 -1.72
N LEU A 129 5.49 -6.51 -1.60
CA LEU A 129 6.19 -5.93 -0.45
C LEU A 129 5.48 -6.27 0.86
N THR A 130 4.14 -6.22 0.89
CA THR A 130 3.32 -6.55 2.05
C THR A 130 3.59 -7.98 2.50
N MET A 131 3.50 -8.93 1.57
CA MET A 131 3.77 -10.36 1.83
C MET A 131 5.18 -10.58 2.40
N ILE A 132 6.18 -9.91 1.83
CA ILE A 132 7.58 -9.99 2.28
C ILE A 132 7.76 -9.36 3.66
N ALA A 133 7.22 -8.17 3.88
CA ALA A 133 7.35 -7.41 5.12
C ALA A 133 6.66 -8.11 6.28
N THR A 134 5.41 -8.58 6.11
CA THR A 134 4.68 -9.33 7.14
C THR A 134 5.44 -10.59 7.56
N ARG A 135 5.99 -11.36 6.61
CA ARG A 135 6.75 -12.58 6.94
C ARG A 135 8.08 -12.27 7.62
N LEU A 136 8.77 -11.20 7.22
CA LEU A 136 9.96 -10.73 7.95
C LEU A 136 9.60 -10.26 9.37
N ASP A 137 8.49 -9.54 9.56
CA ASP A 137 8.04 -9.05 10.86
C ASP A 137 7.69 -10.21 11.81
N GLU A 138 6.98 -11.24 11.33
CA GLU A 138 6.68 -12.47 12.09
C GLU A 138 7.97 -13.21 12.49
N ILE A 139 8.96 -13.28 11.57
CA ILE A 139 10.28 -13.82 11.87
C ILE A 139 10.97 -12.98 12.95
N HIS A 140 10.98 -11.64 12.83
CA HIS A 140 11.58 -10.73 13.82
C HIS A 140 10.93 -10.83 15.20
N ALA A 141 9.60 -10.91 15.26
CA ALA A 141 8.84 -11.03 16.50
C ALA A 141 9.17 -12.32 17.29
N SER A 142 9.66 -13.36 16.61
CA SER A 142 10.11 -14.59 17.26
C SER A 142 11.51 -14.52 17.92
N TYR A 143 12.27 -13.43 17.71
CA TYR A 143 13.56 -13.20 18.37
C TYR A 143 13.40 -12.30 19.60
N ASN A 144 13.75 -12.85 20.78
CA ASN A 144 13.71 -12.11 22.04
C ASN A 144 14.64 -10.88 22.00
N ARG A 145 14.09 -9.68 22.27
CA ARG A 145 14.78 -8.37 22.29
C ARG A 145 15.48 -7.96 20.98
N LEU A 146 15.06 -8.50 19.83
CA LEU A 146 15.58 -8.03 18.53
C LEU A 146 15.18 -6.57 18.28
N LYS A 147 16.17 -5.69 18.12
CA LYS A 147 15.99 -4.30 17.69
C LYS A 147 16.22 -4.19 16.18
N VAL A 148 15.16 -3.86 15.46
CA VAL A 148 15.18 -3.62 14.02
C VAL A 148 14.40 -2.34 13.71
N GLN A 149 14.90 -1.55 12.77
CA GLN A 149 14.21 -0.38 12.21
C GLN A 149 13.79 -0.69 10.77
N LYS A 150 12.60 -0.23 10.37
CA LYS A 150 12.18 -0.22 8.97
C LYS A 150 12.47 1.14 8.37
N LEU A 151 13.19 1.15 7.25
CA LEU A 151 13.72 2.36 6.63
C LEU A 151 13.21 2.51 5.20
N ILE A 152 12.59 3.65 4.91
CA ILE A 152 12.12 4.07 3.58
C ILE A 152 13.21 4.98 2.95
N PRO A 153 13.63 4.74 1.69
CA PRO A 153 14.57 5.63 1.01
C PRO A 153 13.93 7.00 0.74
N CYS A 154 14.75 8.05 0.78
CA CYS A 154 14.35 9.39 0.38
C CYS A 154 14.05 9.44 -1.13
N ASN A 155 12.94 10.07 -1.50
CA ASN A 155 12.50 10.22 -2.88
C ASN A 155 12.85 11.60 -3.49
N CYS A 156 13.78 12.36 -2.89
CA CYS A 156 14.28 13.60 -3.49
C CYS A 156 15.07 13.31 -4.78
N GLN A 157 15.21 14.31 -5.66
CA GLN A 157 15.85 14.12 -6.97
C GLN A 157 17.27 13.57 -6.85
N ASN A 158 18.06 14.03 -5.86
CA ASN A 158 19.42 13.55 -5.66
C ASN A 158 19.45 12.07 -5.21
N CYS A 159 18.54 11.66 -4.32
CA CYS A 159 18.44 10.26 -3.89
C CYS A 159 17.91 9.33 -5.00
N GLN A 160 16.97 9.81 -5.83
CA GLN A 160 16.57 9.08 -7.05
C GLN A 160 17.74 8.92 -8.02
N ASN A 161 18.55 9.96 -8.22
CA ASN A 161 19.75 9.90 -9.07
C ASN A 161 20.78 8.89 -8.51
N PHE A 162 20.99 8.83 -7.19
CA PHE A 162 21.83 7.81 -6.56
C PHE A 162 21.29 6.39 -6.77
N GLN A 163 19.96 6.18 -6.72
CA GLN A 163 19.34 4.89 -7.01
C GLN A 163 19.57 4.46 -8.47
N LEU A 164 19.33 5.37 -9.44
CA LEU A 164 19.54 5.10 -10.86
C LEU A 164 21.02 4.87 -11.22
N THR A 165 21.95 5.53 -10.53
CA THR A 165 23.40 5.35 -10.70
C THR A 165 24.01 4.24 -9.81
N LYS A 166 23.17 3.47 -9.12
CA LYS A 166 23.51 2.33 -8.25
C LYS A 166 24.40 2.67 -7.03
N GLN A 167 24.38 3.92 -6.60
CA GLN A 167 25.13 4.46 -5.44
C GLN A 167 24.29 4.31 -4.15
N GLN A 168 23.96 3.05 -3.83
CA GLN A 168 23.03 2.65 -2.76
C GLN A 168 23.46 3.14 -1.36
N GLU A 169 24.77 3.34 -1.16
CA GLU A 169 25.40 3.86 0.05
C GLU A 169 25.16 5.36 0.28
N LYS A 170 24.81 6.11 -0.76
CA LYS A 170 24.55 7.57 -0.68
C LYS A 170 23.08 7.92 -0.54
N ILE A 171 22.16 6.99 -0.75
CA ILE A 171 20.72 7.23 -0.58
C ILE A 171 20.44 7.48 0.90
N HIS A 172 19.80 8.61 1.23
CA HIS A 172 19.34 8.87 2.59
C HIS A 172 18.07 8.06 2.89
N PHE A 173 17.87 7.67 4.15
CA PHE A 173 16.76 6.80 4.59
C PHE A 173 16.11 7.30 5.87
N TYR A 174 14.78 7.19 5.94
CA TYR A 174 13.98 7.58 7.09
C TYR A 174 13.36 6.37 7.78
N SER A 175 13.40 6.34 9.11
CA SER A 175 12.67 5.34 9.92
C SER A 175 11.16 5.56 9.80
N ILE A 176 10.41 4.49 9.54
CA ILE A 176 8.94 4.51 9.48
C ILE A 176 8.36 4.99 10.81
N GLU A 177 8.99 4.64 11.92
CA GLU A 177 8.61 5.06 13.27
C GLU A 177 8.75 6.58 13.42
N LYS A 178 9.83 7.18 12.89
CA LYS A 178 10.01 8.64 12.87
C LYS A 178 9.08 9.36 11.88
N LEU A 179 8.71 8.74 10.77
CA LEU A 179 7.68 9.27 9.87
C LEU A 179 6.28 9.27 10.54
N LYS A 180 5.94 8.21 11.29
CA LYS A 180 4.72 8.13 12.13
C LYS A 180 4.71 9.20 13.22
N GLU A 181 5.80 9.34 13.95
CA GLU A 181 5.97 10.36 14.99
C GLU A 181 5.75 11.78 14.46
N ARG A 182 6.32 12.12 13.30
CA ARG A 182 6.14 13.44 12.67
C ARG A 182 4.69 13.66 12.23
N LEU A 183 4.05 12.70 11.56
CA LEU A 183 2.65 12.82 11.13
C LEU A 183 1.68 12.92 12.32
N ALA A 184 1.89 12.16 13.40
CA ALA A 184 1.09 12.27 14.63
C ALA A 184 1.21 13.67 15.28
N ASN A 185 2.37 14.33 15.15
CA ASN A 185 2.62 15.70 15.60
C ASN A 185 2.34 16.76 14.51
N GLN A 186 1.53 16.43 13.49
CA GLN A 186 1.12 17.33 12.41
C GLN A 186 2.30 17.95 11.62
N LYS A 187 3.44 17.27 11.57
CA LYS A 187 4.60 17.62 10.73
C LYS A 187 4.59 16.75 9.47
N PHE A 188 4.21 17.36 8.36
CA PHE A 188 4.01 16.68 7.07
C PHE A 188 5.25 16.67 6.16
N THR A 189 6.34 17.35 6.55
CA THR A 189 7.63 17.35 5.84
C THR A 189 8.77 16.81 6.69
N ILE A 190 9.84 16.34 6.03
CA ILE A 190 11.12 15.92 6.62
C ILE A 190 12.28 16.26 5.67
N GLU A 191 13.31 16.90 6.21
CA GLU A 191 14.51 17.28 5.47
C GLU A 191 15.36 16.06 5.10
N CYS A 192 15.84 16.01 3.85
CA CYS A 192 16.80 15.03 3.37
C CYS A 192 18.21 15.36 3.88
N GLN A 193 18.90 14.42 4.54
CA GLN A 193 20.27 14.67 5.04
C GLN A 193 21.36 14.69 3.96
N ASN A 194 20.99 14.64 2.67
CA ASN A 194 21.90 14.85 1.54
C ASN A 194 21.71 16.26 0.96
N PRO A 195 22.79 16.98 0.59
CA PRO A 195 22.69 18.21 -0.20
C PRO A 195 21.80 18.03 -1.44
N PRO A 196 20.96 19.01 -1.81
CA PRO A 196 20.87 20.37 -1.26
C PRO A 196 20.00 20.49 0.01
N TYR A 197 19.70 19.38 0.69
CA TYR A 197 18.82 19.28 1.87
C TYR A 197 17.35 19.57 1.55
N ASP A 198 16.84 18.92 0.51
CA ASP A 198 15.44 19.01 0.06
C ASP A 198 14.46 18.68 1.20
N ASP A 199 13.41 19.50 1.39
CA ASP A 199 12.34 19.25 2.39
C ASP A 199 11.22 18.41 1.78
N ILE A 200 11.02 17.19 2.28
CA ILE A 200 10.27 16.12 1.60
C ILE A 200 8.92 15.85 2.26
N ASN A 201 7.87 15.79 1.45
CA ASN A 201 6.53 15.42 1.89
C ASN A 201 6.48 13.96 2.38
N ILE A 202 6.06 13.74 3.63
CA ILE A 202 6.08 12.41 4.25
C ILE A 202 5.07 11.44 3.61
N TYR A 203 3.94 11.93 3.09
CA TYR A 203 3.00 11.06 2.38
C TYR A 203 3.57 10.54 1.06
N SER A 204 4.37 11.31 0.31
CA SER A 204 4.96 10.82 -0.94
C SER A 204 5.99 9.70 -0.71
N LEU A 205 6.69 9.71 0.42
CA LEU A 205 7.58 8.63 0.86
C LEU A 205 6.79 7.35 1.18
N ILE A 206 5.67 7.48 1.92
CA ILE A 206 4.81 6.36 2.31
C ILE A 206 4.08 5.78 1.08
N ASP A 207 3.45 6.62 0.27
CA ASP A 207 2.73 6.23 -0.94
C ASP A 207 3.66 5.63 -1.99
N GLY A 208 4.88 6.16 -2.14
CA GLY A 208 5.92 5.60 -2.99
C GLY A 208 6.45 4.23 -2.53
N THR A 209 6.15 3.83 -1.29
CA THR A 209 6.54 2.54 -0.71
C THR A 209 5.33 1.76 -0.19
N ILE A 210 5.17 1.64 1.14
CA ILE A 210 4.22 0.71 1.79
C ILE A 210 2.74 1.06 1.60
N GLY A 211 2.42 2.31 1.22
CA GLY A 211 1.05 2.82 1.13
C GLY A 211 0.43 3.18 2.48
N ARG A 212 -0.50 4.15 2.47
CA ARG A 212 -1.17 4.68 3.68
C ARG A 212 -1.92 3.62 4.49
N GLU A 213 -2.49 2.61 3.83
CA GLU A 213 -3.29 1.57 4.49
C GLU A 213 -2.45 0.80 5.52
N GLN A 214 -1.31 0.23 5.11
CA GLN A 214 -0.41 -0.53 5.99
C GLN A 214 0.32 0.37 7.00
N PHE A 215 0.60 1.61 6.61
CA PHE A 215 1.10 2.64 7.53
C PHE A 215 0.13 2.86 8.70
N ASN A 216 -1.18 2.92 8.42
CA ASN A 216 -2.23 3.13 9.40
C ASN A 216 -2.56 1.86 10.22
N SER A 217 -2.60 0.66 9.61
CA SER A 217 -2.84 -0.60 10.35
C SER A 217 -1.84 -0.82 11.49
N SER A 218 -0.63 -0.27 11.35
CA SER A 218 0.40 -0.32 12.39
C SER A 218 0.14 0.54 13.64
N ASN A 219 -0.86 1.43 13.63
CA ASN A 219 -1.02 2.45 14.68
C ASN A 219 -1.94 2.02 15.84
N GLN A 220 -2.79 1.00 15.64
CA GLN A 220 -3.81 0.63 16.64
C GLN A 220 -3.21 0.05 17.94
N ASP A 221 -2.04 -0.59 17.89
CA ASP A 221 -1.47 -1.32 19.03
C ASP A 221 -0.65 -0.47 20.03
N LYS A 222 -0.40 0.83 19.75
CA LYS A 222 0.52 1.64 20.59
C LYS A 222 0.11 3.08 20.91
N TYR A 223 -0.92 3.64 20.28
CA TYR A 223 -1.41 4.98 20.60
C TYR A 223 -2.94 5.02 20.70
N THR A 224 -3.47 4.53 21.83
CA THR A 224 -4.80 4.93 22.29
C THR A 224 -4.79 6.41 22.66
N PHE A 225 -5.10 7.27 21.70
CA PHE A 225 -5.35 8.69 21.97
C PHE A 225 -6.55 8.80 22.91
N ILE A 226 -6.30 9.19 24.16
CA ILE A 226 -7.36 9.61 25.09
C ILE A 226 -7.84 10.99 24.63
N ILE A 227 -8.71 11.01 23.63
CA ILE A 227 -9.51 12.19 23.29
C ILE A 227 -10.59 12.27 24.38
N GLY A 228 -10.36 13.12 25.38
CA GLY A 228 -11.32 13.34 26.46
C GLY A 228 -12.63 13.92 25.93
N ASP A 229 -13.76 13.38 26.40
CA ASP A 229 -15.09 13.74 25.90
C ASP A 229 -15.42 15.22 26.02
N LYS A 230 -15.56 15.89 24.87
CA LYS A 230 -16.59 16.90 24.64
C LYS A 230 -17.15 16.79 23.23
N MET A 231 -18.35 16.21 23.11
CA MET A 231 -19.15 16.35 21.90
C MET A 231 -19.60 17.79 21.74
N THR A 232 -19.27 18.43 20.63
CA THR A 232 -20.00 19.61 20.13
C THR A 232 -20.51 19.27 18.73
N THR A 233 -21.80 18.99 18.63
CA THR A 233 -22.47 18.63 17.38
C THR A 233 -22.61 19.86 16.48
N ASN A 234 -21.91 19.91 15.35
CA ASN A 234 -22.24 20.85 14.27
C ASN A 234 -23.56 20.42 13.61
N GLN A 235 -24.68 20.86 14.19
CA GLN A 235 -25.96 20.84 13.51
C GLN A 235 -25.96 21.96 12.46
N ILE A 236 -26.12 21.59 11.19
CA ILE A 236 -26.44 22.55 10.13
C ILE A 236 -27.97 22.63 10.07
N HIS A 237 -28.52 23.77 10.44
CA HIS A 237 -29.93 24.12 10.24
C HIS A 237 -30.04 25.14 9.11
N SER A 238 -31.15 25.13 8.38
CA SER A 238 -31.34 25.91 7.15
C SER A 238 -32.63 26.72 7.20
N GLY A 239 -32.60 27.97 6.71
CA GLY A 239 -33.71 28.93 6.79
C GLY A 239 -33.63 29.78 8.08
N ASP A 240 -33.88 31.09 8.08
CA ASP A 240 -34.24 32.01 6.99
C ASP A 240 -33.43 33.33 7.10
N GLY A 241 -33.51 34.20 6.10
CA GLY A 241 -32.63 35.37 5.98
C GLY A 241 -33.23 36.71 6.41
N ASP A 242 -32.35 37.70 6.63
CA ASP A 242 -32.68 39.11 6.41
C ASP A 242 -31.42 39.97 6.14
N ASN A 243 -31.61 41.23 5.72
CA ASN A 243 -30.56 42.08 5.13
C ASN A 243 -29.84 43.01 6.14
N VAL A 244 -28.52 42.90 6.28
CA VAL A 244 -27.65 43.98 6.83
C VAL A 244 -26.31 44.04 6.05
N ALA A 245 -25.72 45.23 5.90
CA ALA A 245 -24.57 45.49 5.05
C ALA A 245 -23.21 45.62 5.80
N GLY A 246 -22.11 45.41 5.07
CA GLY A 246 -20.72 45.58 5.53
C GLY A 246 -20.05 44.25 5.93
N ASN A 247 -18.72 44.08 5.83
CA ASN A 247 -17.66 45.04 5.47
C ASN A 247 -16.53 44.32 4.71
N LYS A 248 -15.67 45.08 4.00
CA LYS A 248 -14.48 44.55 3.30
C LYS A 248 -13.31 44.33 4.26
N GLN A 249 -12.60 43.21 4.15
CA GLN A 249 -11.17 43.14 4.47
C GLN A 249 -10.40 42.34 3.43
N THR A 250 -9.56 43.03 2.67
CA THR A 250 -8.56 42.48 1.74
C THR A 250 -7.18 42.54 2.40
N ASN A 251 -6.42 41.44 2.37
CA ASN A 251 -4.99 41.48 2.72
C ASN A 251 -4.14 41.24 1.46
N THR A 252 -3.52 42.31 1.00
CA THR A 252 -2.66 42.35 -0.19
C THR A 252 -1.21 42.11 0.20
N PHE A 253 -0.52 41.20 -0.48
CA PHE A 253 0.95 41.20 -0.51
C PHE A 253 1.42 41.86 -1.80
N ASN A 254 2.38 42.78 -1.67
CA ASN A 254 2.75 43.72 -2.73
C ASN A 254 4.28 43.84 -2.79
N SER A 255 4.88 43.71 -3.98
CA SER A 255 6.30 43.97 -4.26
C SER A 255 6.49 44.37 -5.74
N PRO A 256 7.47 45.22 -6.09
CA PRO A 256 7.16 46.35 -6.99
C PRO A 256 8.02 46.49 -8.26
N VAL A 257 7.45 47.17 -9.29
CA VAL A 257 8.12 47.84 -10.45
C VAL A 257 8.82 46.88 -11.45
N GLY A 258 8.80 47.04 -12.79
CA GLY A 258 8.36 48.08 -13.75
C GLY A 258 9.37 48.13 -14.93
N ILE A 259 9.22 48.76 -16.10
CA ILE A 259 8.21 49.60 -16.81
C ILE A 259 8.53 49.39 -18.33
N GLY A 260 7.66 49.43 -19.35
CA GLY A 260 6.21 49.69 -19.49
C GLY A 260 5.84 49.90 -20.99
N GLY A 261 4.60 50.34 -21.28
CA GLY A 261 4.07 50.52 -22.65
C GLY A 261 3.45 49.23 -23.24
N THR A 262 2.29 49.23 -23.92
CA THR A 262 1.39 50.33 -24.36
C THR A 262 -0.07 49.85 -24.25
N GLN A 263 -1.04 50.77 -24.23
CA GLN A 263 -2.44 50.46 -23.88
C GLN A 263 -3.19 49.60 -24.92
N GLY A 264 -3.92 48.60 -24.42
CA GLY A 264 -4.98 47.88 -25.13
C GLY A 264 -5.93 47.22 -24.11
N ASN A 265 -7.23 47.52 -24.17
CA ASN A 265 -8.20 47.03 -23.19
C ASN A 265 -8.49 45.54 -23.39
N ILE A 266 -8.03 44.69 -22.46
CA ILE A 266 -8.45 43.29 -22.36
C ILE A 266 -9.36 43.14 -21.14
N GLN A 267 -10.64 42.85 -21.40
CA GLN A 267 -11.60 42.40 -20.40
C GLN A 267 -11.24 40.97 -19.99
N ILE A 268 -10.56 40.79 -18.85
CA ILE A 268 -10.36 39.46 -18.28
C ILE A 268 -11.70 38.98 -17.73
N LYS A 269 -12.28 37.98 -18.40
CA LYS A 269 -13.36 37.18 -17.82
C LYS A 269 -12.73 36.09 -16.95
N ASP A 270 -13.20 35.95 -15.71
CA ASP A 270 -12.84 34.84 -14.84
C ASP A 270 -13.45 33.53 -15.34
N ASN A 271 -12.81 32.93 -16.34
CA ASN A 271 -12.89 31.51 -16.72
C ASN A 271 -11.81 31.19 -17.77
N ALA A 272 -10.54 31.31 -17.37
CA ALA A 272 -9.42 30.77 -18.14
C ALA A 272 -9.44 29.23 -18.03
N THR A 273 -9.95 28.56 -19.06
CA THR A 273 -10.04 27.09 -19.09
C THR A 273 -8.66 26.45 -19.09
N VAL A 274 -8.29 25.80 -17.98
CA VAL A 274 -7.25 24.76 -18.00
C VAL A 274 -7.70 23.68 -18.98
N ALA A 275 -6.78 23.18 -19.81
CA ALA A 275 -7.11 22.27 -20.92
C ALA A 275 -7.90 21.04 -20.44
N GLY A 276 -9.16 20.96 -20.84
CA GLY A 276 -10.10 19.96 -20.33
C GLY A 276 -9.81 18.56 -20.86
N VAL A 277 -9.81 17.58 -19.96
CA VAL A 277 -10.13 16.20 -20.33
C VAL A 277 -11.59 16.17 -20.80
N ASN A 278 -11.84 15.64 -22.00
CA ASN A 278 -13.19 15.48 -22.53
C ASN A 278 -13.95 14.39 -21.74
N ASN A 279 -14.47 14.74 -20.57
CA ASN A 279 -15.41 13.89 -19.85
C ASN A 279 -16.67 13.70 -20.71
N LYS A 280 -17.05 12.44 -20.93
CA LYS A 280 -18.19 12.01 -21.74
C LYS A 280 -19.56 12.50 -21.22
N TYR A 281 -19.59 12.99 -19.99
CA TYR A 281 -20.77 13.43 -19.24
C TYR A 281 -20.48 14.79 -18.60
N SER A 282 -21.49 15.64 -18.49
CA SER A 282 -21.37 16.95 -17.87
C SER A 282 -21.10 16.85 -16.36
N SER A 283 -20.52 17.91 -15.79
CA SER A 283 -20.36 18.04 -14.35
C SER A 283 -21.70 18.02 -13.60
N GLU A 284 -22.78 18.50 -14.22
CA GLU A 284 -24.11 18.54 -13.63
C GLU A 284 -24.74 17.13 -13.55
N GLU A 285 -24.68 16.33 -14.62
CA GLU A 285 -25.12 14.93 -14.61
C GLU A 285 -24.34 14.09 -13.57
N LEU A 286 -23.02 14.26 -13.51
CA LEU A 286 -22.16 13.56 -12.56
C LEU A 286 -22.46 13.97 -11.09
N ASN A 287 -22.80 15.24 -10.85
CA ASN A 287 -23.21 15.70 -9.52
C ASN A 287 -24.58 15.14 -9.11
N GLN A 288 -25.58 15.15 -10.00
CA GLN A 288 -26.90 14.57 -9.74
C GLN A 288 -26.82 13.07 -9.41
N ILE A 289 -26.00 12.32 -10.16
CA ILE A 289 -25.73 10.90 -9.88
C ILE A 289 -25.00 10.72 -8.55
N THR A 290 -23.96 11.52 -8.27
CA THR A 290 -23.21 11.47 -7.01
C THR A 290 -24.13 11.71 -5.81
N GLN A 291 -25.03 12.69 -5.90
CA GLN A 291 -26.03 12.98 -4.87
C GLN A 291 -27.00 11.81 -4.67
N SER A 292 -27.51 11.22 -5.75
CA SER A 292 -28.45 10.10 -5.72
C SER A 292 -27.83 8.82 -5.13
N ILE A 293 -26.58 8.51 -5.48
CA ILE A 293 -25.84 7.39 -4.88
C ILE A 293 -25.53 7.68 -3.39
N THR A 294 -25.21 8.93 -3.03
CA THR A 294 -24.99 9.33 -1.63
C THR A 294 -26.26 9.17 -0.79
N GLU A 295 -27.43 9.54 -1.33
CA GLU A 295 -28.72 9.32 -0.67
C GLU A 295 -29.00 7.83 -0.42
N LEU A 296 -28.74 6.99 -1.42
CA LEU A 296 -28.88 5.53 -1.29
C LEU A 296 -27.93 4.97 -0.21
N ILE A 297 -26.67 5.42 -0.17
CA ILE A 297 -25.70 5.03 0.86
C ILE A 297 -26.19 5.44 2.26
N ASN A 298 -26.59 6.70 2.45
CA ASN A 298 -27.13 7.19 3.73
C ASN A 298 -28.33 6.35 4.21
N TYR A 299 -29.18 5.90 3.27
CA TYR A 299 -30.32 5.04 3.56
C TYR A 299 -29.91 3.62 3.97
N LEU A 300 -28.91 3.04 3.31
CA LEU A 300 -28.35 1.71 3.60
C LEU A 300 -27.61 1.67 4.94
N GLU A 301 -26.85 2.72 5.27
CA GLU A 301 -26.19 2.90 6.57
C GLU A 301 -27.18 2.96 7.75
N THR A 302 -28.47 3.23 7.48
CA THR A 302 -29.53 3.41 8.49
C THR A 302 -30.68 2.39 8.43
N ASN A 303 -30.77 1.56 7.38
CA ASN A 303 -31.86 0.60 7.19
C ASN A 303 -31.33 -0.78 6.76
N ASN A 304 -31.75 -1.83 7.47
CA ASN A 304 -31.43 -3.23 7.16
C ASN A 304 -32.61 -4.03 6.56
N ASN A 305 -33.78 -3.41 6.39
CA ASN A 305 -34.96 -4.06 5.85
C ASN A 305 -34.92 -4.11 4.30
N ILE A 306 -34.70 -5.31 3.76
CA ILE A 306 -34.51 -5.56 2.32
C ILE A 306 -35.67 -5.03 1.47
N THR A 307 -36.93 -5.21 1.90
CA THR A 307 -38.10 -4.73 1.16
C THR A 307 -38.10 -3.21 1.02
N LYS A 308 -37.80 -2.48 2.11
CA LYS A 308 -37.70 -1.00 2.08
C LYS A 308 -36.50 -0.50 1.27
N ILE A 309 -35.39 -1.24 1.28
CA ILE A 309 -34.21 -0.95 0.44
C ILE A 309 -34.57 -1.06 -1.05
N ILE A 310 -35.28 -2.12 -1.45
CA ILE A 310 -35.74 -2.32 -2.83
C ILE A 310 -36.71 -1.21 -3.25
N GLU A 311 -37.67 -0.86 -2.40
CA GLU A 311 -38.60 0.27 -2.63
C GLU A 311 -37.82 1.58 -2.86
N LYS A 312 -36.88 1.91 -1.97
CA LYS A 312 -36.05 3.13 -2.08
C LYS A 312 -35.20 3.15 -3.35
N ILE A 313 -34.59 2.02 -3.74
CA ILE A 313 -33.82 1.88 -4.99
C ILE A 313 -34.72 2.16 -6.21
N ASN A 314 -35.94 1.61 -6.22
CA ASN A 314 -36.88 1.82 -7.32
C ASN A 314 -37.32 3.29 -7.42
N THR A 315 -37.65 3.94 -6.29
CA THR A 315 -37.98 5.38 -6.27
C THR A 315 -36.84 6.25 -6.81
N ILE A 316 -35.60 5.98 -6.41
CA ILE A 316 -34.42 6.71 -6.91
C ILE A 316 -34.26 6.50 -8.43
N LYS A 317 -34.38 5.27 -8.92
CA LYS A 317 -34.31 4.96 -10.36
C LYS A 317 -35.41 5.63 -11.19
N THR A 318 -36.65 5.68 -10.69
CA THR A 318 -37.77 6.35 -11.38
C THR A 318 -37.54 7.86 -11.49
N ASN A 319 -36.93 8.47 -10.47
CA ASN A 319 -36.64 9.91 -10.46
C ASN A 319 -35.35 10.29 -11.21
N GLN A 320 -34.46 9.33 -11.49
CA GLN A 320 -33.14 9.54 -12.09
C GLN A 320 -32.81 8.42 -13.12
N PRO A 321 -33.41 8.45 -14.32
CA PRO A 321 -33.27 7.37 -15.31
C PRO A 321 -31.82 7.14 -15.78
N GLN A 322 -30.94 8.14 -15.67
CA GLN A 322 -29.50 8.00 -15.95
C GLN A 322 -28.79 6.95 -15.06
N LEU A 323 -29.35 6.58 -13.90
CA LEU A 323 -28.85 5.50 -13.04
C LEU A 323 -29.06 4.08 -13.61
N ASN A 324 -29.58 3.96 -14.84
CA ASN A 324 -29.62 2.70 -15.57
C ASN A 324 -28.43 2.53 -16.54
N ASN A 325 -27.58 3.56 -16.69
CA ASN A 325 -26.32 3.46 -17.44
C ASN A 325 -25.16 3.18 -16.48
N ALA A 326 -24.47 2.03 -16.67
CA ALA A 326 -23.33 1.64 -15.84
C ALA A 326 -22.11 2.57 -15.99
N GLU A 327 -21.87 3.08 -17.20
CA GLU A 327 -20.65 3.82 -17.55
C GLU A 327 -20.57 5.16 -16.81
N ILE A 328 -21.68 5.89 -16.74
CA ILE A 328 -21.75 7.17 -16.01
C ILE A 328 -21.68 6.98 -14.48
N ILE A 329 -22.16 5.84 -13.96
CA ILE A 329 -22.02 5.47 -12.54
C ILE A 329 -20.54 5.16 -12.23
N GLU A 330 -19.85 4.41 -13.09
CA GLU A 330 -18.42 4.13 -12.92
C GLU A 330 -17.59 5.42 -12.94
N VAL A 331 -17.84 6.34 -13.88
CA VAL A 331 -17.16 7.64 -13.95
C VAL A 331 -17.44 8.48 -12.70
N ALA A 332 -18.68 8.49 -12.18
CA ALA A 332 -19.02 9.19 -10.95
C ALA A 332 -18.30 8.61 -9.70
N ILE A 333 -18.21 7.27 -9.59
CA ILE A 333 -17.52 6.59 -8.48
C ILE A 333 -15.99 6.76 -8.59
N GLN A 334 -15.43 6.75 -9.79
CA GLN A 334 -13.99 6.99 -10.00
C GLN A 334 -13.60 8.44 -9.65
N ASN A 335 -14.42 9.41 -10.03
CA ASN A 335 -14.20 10.83 -9.73
C ASN A 335 -14.56 11.22 -8.28
N ASN A 336 -15.18 10.34 -7.50
CA ASN A 336 -15.48 10.59 -6.08
C ASN A 336 -14.94 9.47 -5.16
N PRO A 337 -13.66 9.58 -4.70
CA PRO A 337 -13.04 8.59 -3.83
C PRO A 337 -13.79 8.34 -2.51
N THR A 338 -14.46 9.36 -1.98
CA THR A 338 -15.26 9.26 -0.75
C THR A 338 -16.49 8.38 -0.96
N LEU A 339 -17.17 8.52 -2.11
CA LEU A 339 -18.31 7.69 -2.50
C LEU A 339 -17.91 6.21 -2.61
N LYS A 340 -16.74 5.94 -3.23
CA LYS A 340 -16.17 4.60 -3.33
C LYS A 340 -15.88 3.98 -1.96
N GLN A 341 -15.29 4.73 -1.03
CA GLN A 341 -15.02 4.23 0.32
C GLN A 341 -16.31 3.96 1.13
N ARG A 342 -17.31 4.84 1.03
CA ARG A 342 -18.58 4.64 1.76
C ARG A 342 -19.40 3.45 1.27
N LEU A 343 -19.39 3.15 -0.04
CA LEU A 343 -19.97 1.92 -0.60
C LEU A 343 -19.34 0.65 0.01
N LEU A 344 -18.03 0.68 0.28
CA LEU A 344 -17.31 -0.44 0.88
C LEU A 344 -17.62 -0.59 2.38
N SER A 345 -17.82 0.51 3.12
CA SER A 345 -18.12 0.46 4.56
C SER A 345 -19.59 0.17 4.90
N ALA A 346 -20.56 0.57 4.05
CA ALA A 346 -22.00 0.49 4.33
C ALA A 346 -22.63 -0.92 4.17
N SER A 347 -21.82 -1.99 4.24
CA SER A 347 -22.14 -3.26 3.58
C SER A 347 -22.16 -4.49 4.49
N SER A 348 -23.31 -5.17 4.57
CA SER A 348 -23.39 -6.61 4.87
C SER A 348 -23.55 -7.42 3.59
N THR A 349 -23.11 -8.68 3.57
CA THR A 349 -23.05 -9.51 2.35
C THR A 349 -24.40 -9.65 1.62
N THR A 350 -25.50 -9.72 2.37
CA THR A 350 -26.87 -9.83 1.81
C THR A 350 -27.35 -8.53 1.16
N ILE A 351 -26.98 -7.38 1.73
CA ILE A 351 -27.25 -6.06 1.16
C ILE A 351 -26.46 -5.88 -0.14
N ILE A 352 -25.19 -6.30 -0.14
CA ILE A 352 -24.32 -6.31 -1.33
C ILE A 352 -24.97 -7.06 -2.51
N GLU A 353 -25.50 -8.27 -2.30
CA GLU A 353 -26.13 -9.05 -3.38
C GLU A 353 -27.45 -8.45 -3.87
N THR A 354 -28.21 -7.81 -2.96
CA THR A 354 -29.42 -7.06 -3.31
C THR A 354 -29.08 -5.88 -4.24
N ILE A 355 -28.09 -5.06 -3.89
CA ILE A 355 -27.66 -3.90 -4.70
C ILE A 355 -27.19 -4.34 -6.09
N LYS A 356 -26.47 -5.46 -6.18
CA LYS A 356 -25.95 -6.04 -7.43
C LYS A 356 -27.02 -6.60 -8.37
N ALA A 357 -28.20 -6.93 -7.87
CA ALA A 357 -29.33 -7.34 -8.70
C ALA A 357 -30.08 -6.16 -9.34
N PHE A 358 -29.92 -4.94 -8.81
CA PHE A 358 -30.66 -3.75 -9.25
C PHE A 358 -29.81 -2.73 -10.02
N LEU A 359 -28.52 -2.59 -9.69
CA LEU A 359 -27.59 -1.86 -10.56
C LEU A 359 -27.24 -2.71 -11.79
N PRO A 360 -27.09 -2.12 -12.99
CA PRO A 360 -26.50 -2.84 -14.11
C PRO A 360 -25.08 -3.32 -13.75
N PRO A 361 -24.55 -4.38 -14.38
CA PRO A 361 -23.29 -5.00 -13.98
C PRO A 361 -22.09 -4.09 -14.26
N VAL A 362 -21.79 -3.23 -13.28
CA VAL A 362 -20.55 -2.46 -13.14
C VAL A 362 -19.36 -3.42 -13.25
N GLY A 363 -18.35 -3.05 -14.03
CA GLY A 363 -17.21 -3.88 -14.48
C GLY A 363 -16.20 -4.29 -13.41
N VAL A 364 -16.59 -4.37 -12.15
CA VAL A 364 -15.78 -4.89 -11.04
C VAL A 364 -16.18 -6.33 -10.78
N ALA A 365 -15.38 -7.30 -11.24
CA ALA A 365 -15.66 -8.73 -11.11
C ALA A 365 -15.88 -9.13 -9.63
N ILE A 366 -17.13 -9.42 -9.29
CA ILE A 366 -17.61 -9.65 -7.92
C ILE A 366 -17.00 -10.90 -7.26
N GLU A 367 -16.47 -11.80 -8.08
CA GLU A 367 -15.70 -12.98 -7.69
C GLU A 367 -14.45 -12.60 -6.87
N ALA A 368 -13.81 -11.46 -7.18
CA ALA A 368 -12.69 -10.91 -6.40
C ALA A 368 -13.10 -10.50 -4.97
N ILE A 369 -14.39 -10.26 -4.72
CA ILE A 369 -14.92 -9.93 -3.38
C ILE A 369 -15.34 -11.20 -2.62
N LYS A 370 -15.86 -12.22 -3.32
CA LYS A 370 -16.23 -13.50 -2.67
C LYS A 370 -15.02 -14.34 -2.25
N ALA A 371 -13.89 -14.22 -2.93
CA ALA A 371 -12.66 -14.97 -2.63
C ALA A 371 -12.06 -14.69 -1.24
N TYR A 372 -12.39 -13.57 -0.59
CA TYR A 372 -11.74 -13.14 0.66
C TYR A 372 -12.35 -13.76 1.94
N ASN A 373 -13.58 -14.28 1.89
CA ASN A 373 -14.35 -14.66 3.09
C ASN A 373 -14.59 -16.17 3.24
N ASN A 374 -13.98 -17.03 2.42
CA ASN A 374 -14.04 -18.50 2.59
C ASN A 374 -12.81 -19.19 1.97
N PRO A 375 -11.75 -19.47 2.74
CA PRO A 375 -10.64 -20.30 2.27
C PRO A 375 -11.05 -21.78 2.20
N ARG A 376 -10.68 -22.43 1.09
CA ARG A 376 -10.63 -23.89 0.91
C ARG A 376 -9.27 -24.27 0.33
#